data_AF-A0A352JSI5-F1
#
_entry.id   AF-A0A352JSI5-F1
#
_cell.length_a   1.000
_cell.length_b   1.000
_cell.length_c   1.000
_cell.angle_alpha   90.00
_cell.angle_beta   90.00
_cell.angle_gamma   90.00
#
_symmetry.space_group_name_H-M   'P 1'
#
loop_
_entity.id
_entity.type
_entity.pdbx_description
1 polymer ?
#
loop_
_entity_poly.entity_id
_entity_poly.type
_entity_poly.pdbx_seq_one_letter_code
_entity_poly.pdbx_strand_id
1 'polypeptide(L)'
;MTEMERHKAIPILFNYIGEYESGGKFESNEFINYFENVLAHLKTVRDQNNLDIVKGVDDTLLAEFDRVPFTSPKGNTDVRYFTAHLLATAFPIIIPMAGQFQQAYRFCSKLRQNKADIDFLELELTAFLLDRGLLKKNPDLRFFFVTKISEIQNLNHDPNILEESSYQNVDRLESIPPSRLFLALRRRNIVSGSSRPAQLMQDKQSPEYRLSEFKVFSRMSESNPVYHDLLLQMGFMKTKIPFWGKFKQGLGAIFQFIMGVFRAPKYVWFALSKSRANTVFYMLTFVVIIILLFSFFKLMGAYSNKIMMDFRQNIEDARNL
;
A
#
# COMPACT_ATOMS: atom_id res chain seq x y z
N MET A 1 -9.72 -15.44 17.00
CA MET A 1 -9.50 -14.35 17.95
C MET A 1 -10.74 -14.22 18.83
N THR A 2 -10.60 -14.43 20.12
CA THR A 2 -11.70 -14.35 21.10
C THR A 2 -12.07 -12.88 21.36
N GLU A 3 -13.27 -12.61 21.88
CA GLU A 3 -13.72 -11.24 22.19
C GLU A 3 -12.79 -10.52 23.18
N MET A 4 -12.27 -11.27 24.16
CA MET A 4 -11.29 -10.80 25.15
C MET A 4 -9.92 -10.43 24.55
N GLU A 5 -9.54 -10.99 23.39
CA GLU A 5 -8.33 -10.61 22.66
C GLU A 5 -8.52 -9.31 21.86
N ARG A 6 -9.75 -8.98 21.46
CA ARG A 6 -10.02 -7.77 20.65
C ARG A 6 -9.85 -6.48 21.46
N HIS A 7 -10.23 -6.49 22.74
CA HIS A 7 -10.02 -5.35 23.63
C HIS A 7 -8.53 -5.03 23.88
N LYS A 8 -7.63 -5.98 23.64
CA LYS A 8 -6.17 -5.78 23.77
C LYS A 8 -5.51 -5.24 22.50
N ALA A 9 -6.24 -5.13 21.38
CA ALA A 9 -5.67 -4.75 20.10
C ALA A 9 -5.01 -3.36 20.14
N ILE A 10 -5.66 -2.38 20.79
CA ILE A 10 -5.13 -1.01 20.92
C ILE A 10 -3.83 -0.99 21.74
N PRO A 11 -3.80 -1.53 22.99
CA PRO A 11 -2.55 -1.62 23.75
C PRO A 11 -1.43 -2.39 23.04
N ILE A 12 -1.75 -3.49 22.34
CA ILE A 12 -0.74 -4.27 21.58
C ILE A 12 -0.11 -3.40 20.50
N LEU A 13 -0.91 -2.67 19.72
CA LEU A 13 -0.40 -1.75 18.70
C LEU A 13 0.53 -0.69 19.30
N PHE A 14 0.12 -0.02 20.38
CA PHE A 14 0.91 1.05 20.98
C PHE A 14 2.16 0.58 21.72
N ASN A 15 2.13 -0.64 22.28
CA ASN A 15 3.34 -1.28 22.78
C ASN A 15 4.32 -1.62 21.64
N TYR A 16 3.82 -2.10 20.51
CA TYR A 16 4.66 -2.38 19.32
C TYR A 16 5.27 -1.10 18.72
N ILE A 17 4.53 0.01 18.74
CA ILE A 17 5.07 1.32 18.40
C ILE A 17 6.20 1.73 19.37
N GLY A 18 6.13 1.32 20.64
CA GLY A 18 7.21 1.52 21.60
C GLY A 18 8.54 0.85 21.19
N GLU A 19 8.48 -0.27 20.46
CA GLU A 19 9.68 -0.92 19.89
C GLU A 19 10.30 -0.05 18.79
N TYR A 20 9.48 0.60 17.97
CA TYR A 20 9.95 1.58 16.99
C TYR A 20 10.65 2.77 17.66
N GLU A 21 10.02 3.29 18.71
CA GLU A 21 10.45 4.48 19.45
C GLU A 21 11.82 4.29 20.13
N SER A 22 12.01 3.10 20.70
CA SER A 22 13.23 2.69 21.39
C SER A 22 14.34 2.19 20.47
N GLY A 23 14.07 2.03 19.16
CA GLY A 23 15.03 1.46 18.20
C GLY A 23 15.16 -0.06 18.30
N GLY A 24 14.15 -0.74 18.87
CA GLY A 24 14.04 -2.19 18.93
C GLY A 24 13.69 -2.85 17.59
N LYS A 25 13.26 -4.11 17.65
CA LYS A 25 12.80 -4.85 16.46
C LYS A 25 11.48 -4.24 16.00
N PHE A 26 11.43 -3.75 14.76
CA PHE A 26 10.20 -3.22 14.20
C PHE A 26 10.08 -3.66 12.74
N GLU A 27 9.02 -4.41 12.45
CA GLU A 27 8.67 -4.88 11.12
C GLU A 27 7.39 -4.20 10.65
N SER A 28 7.45 -3.55 9.49
CA SER A 28 6.32 -2.78 8.95
C SER A 28 5.07 -3.65 8.72
N ASN A 29 5.25 -4.88 8.27
CA ASN A 29 4.13 -5.79 8.04
C ASN A 29 3.40 -6.17 9.34
N GLU A 30 4.14 -6.34 10.43
CA GLU A 30 3.57 -6.66 11.74
C GLU A 30 2.84 -5.44 12.32
N PHE A 31 3.42 -4.23 12.21
CA PHE A 31 2.72 -2.99 12.53
C PHE A 31 1.41 -2.85 11.75
N ILE A 32 1.44 -3.08 10.43
CA ILE A 32 0.26 -3.01 9.56
C ILE A 32 -0.81 -3.99 10.06
N ASN A 33 -0.43 -5.24 10.36
CA ASN A 33 -1.37 -6.24 10.89
C ASN A 33 -2.00 -5.79 12.22
N TYR A 34 -1.21 -5.24 13.15
CA TYR A 34 -1.75 -4.72 14.40
C TYR A 34 -2.70 -3.54 14.19
N PHE A 35 -2.38 -2.63 13.27
CA PHE A 35 -3.25 -1.51 12.94
C PHE A 35 -4.57 -1.98 12.32
N GLU A 36 -4.53 -2.91 11.36
CA GLU A 36 -5.74 -3.47 10.76
C GLU A 36 -6.59 -4.23 11.78
N ASN A 37 -5.98 -4.92 12.74
CA ASN A 37 -6.69 -5.56 13.84
C ASN A 37 -7.43 -4.55 14.72
N VAL A 38 -6.85 -3.37 14.97
CA VAL A 38 -7.55 -2.27 15.66
C VAL A 38 -8.75 -1.80 14.82
N LEU A 39 -8.60 -1.57 13.52
CA LEU A 39 -9.72 -1.19 12.66
C LEU A 39 -10.83 -2.25 12.62
N ALA A 40 -10.47 -3.54 12.57
CA ALA A 40 -11.42 -4.64 12.64
C ALA A 40 -12.15 -4.69 13.99
N HIS A 41 -11.45 -4.40 15.08
CA HIS A 41 -12.06 -4.25 16.40
C HIS A 41 -13.08 -3.09 16.42
N LEU A 42 -12.73 -1.91 15.89
CA LEU A 42 -13.66 -0.78 15.79
C LEU A 42 -14.94 -1.14 15.00
N LYS A 43 -14.79 -1.84 13.86
CA LYS A 43 -15.93 -2.34 13.08
C LYS A 43 -16.79 -3.32 13.88
N THR A 44 -16.17 -4.22 14.66
CA THR A 44 -16.90 -5.14 15.54
C THR A 44 -17.71 -4.37 16.59
N VAL A 45 -17.11 -3.36 17.23
CA VAL A 45 -17.76 -2.53 18.25
C VAL A 45 -18.93 -1.74 17.66
N ARG A 46 -18.76 -1.20 16.45
CA ARG A 46 -19.86 -0.59 15.69
C ARG A 46 -21.03 -1.55 15.54
N ASP A 47 -20.77 -2.79 15.13
CA ASP A 47 -21.81 -3.79 14.86
C ASP A 47 -22.51 -4.26 16.15
N GLN A 48 -21.82 -4.20 17.31
CA GLN A 48 -22.40 -4.47 18.63
C GLN A 48 -23.35 -3.37 19.13
N ASN A 49 -23.20 -2.14 18.62
CA ASN A 49 -24.08 -1.01 18.90
C ASN A 49 -24.29 -0.72 20.42
N ASN A 50 -23.24 -0.94 21.22
CA ASN A 50 -23.28 -0.81 22.69
C ASN A 50 -22.45 0.39 23.16
N LEU A 51 -23.11 1.37 23.79
CA LEU A 51 -22.48 2.63 24.22
C LEU A 51 -21.36 2.44 25.25
N ASP A 52 -21.50 1.50 26.18
CA ASP A 52 -20.48 1.26 27.21
C ASP A 52 -19.19 0.71 26.60
N ILE A 53 -19.32 -0.15 25.58
CA ILE A 53 -18.18 -0.68 24.83
C ILE A 53 -17.51 0.44 24.03
N VAL A 54 -18.30 1.28 23.35
CA VAL A 54 -17.79 2.45 22.60
C VAL A 54 -17.02 3.40 23.51
N LYS A 55 -17.57 3.70 24.69
CA LYS A 55 -16.91 4.53 25.71
C LYS A 55 -15.59 3.90 26.18
N GLY A 56 -15.59 2.61 26.49
CA GLY A 56 -14.38 1.89 26.89
C GLY A 56 -13.27 1.93 25.83
N VAL A 57 -13.63 1.94 24.54
CA VAL A 57 -12.68 2.11 23.44
C VAL A 57 -12.12 3.54 23.38
N ASP A 58 -12.96 4.58 23.50
CA ASP A 58 -12.52 5.99 23.54
C ASP A 58 -11.56 6.21 24.74
N ASP A 59 -11.91 5.70 25.91
CA ASP A 59 -11.08 5.78 27.12
C ASP A 59 -9.74 5.04 26.93
N THR A 60 -9.74 3.88 26.26
CA THR A 60 -8.50 3.13 25.97
C THR A 60 -7.61 3.85 24.96
N LEU A 61 -8.19 4.44 23.90
CA LEU A 61 -7.44 5.26 22.95
C LEU A 61 -6.82 6.46 23.66
N LEU A 62 -7.60 7.17 24.48
CA LEU A 62 -7.11 8.32 25.25
C LEU A 62 -5.94 7.93 26.16
N ALA A 63 -6.05 6.82 26.87
CA ALA A 63 -4.99 6.35 27.76
C ALA A 63 -3.67 6.08 27.00
N GLU A 64 -3.73 5.45 25.81
CA GLU A 64 -2.54 5.22 24.99
C GLU A 64 -2.00 6.50 24.34
N PHE A 65 -2.87 7.47 24.04
CA PHE A 65 -2.48 8.75 23.47
C PHE A 65 -1.83 9.68 24.51
N ASP A 66 -2.28 9.64 25.76
CA ASP A 66 -1.74 10.49 26.83
C ASP A 66 -0.44 9.92 27.43
N ARG A 67 -0.18 8.62 27.22
CA ARG A 67 0.95 7.90 27.83
C ARG A 67 2.32 8.45 27.45
N VAL A 68 2.50 8.91 26.21
CA VAL A 68 3.78 9.40 25.68
C VAL A 68 3.53 10.68 24.90
N PRO A 69 4.22 11.80 25.19
CA PRO A 69 4.02 13.05 24.45
C PRO A 69 4.39 12.94 22.97
N PHE A 70 3.48 13.31 22.06
CA PHE A 70 3.72 13.37 20.61
C PHE A 70 3.21 14.67 19.96
N THR A 71 3.67 15.84 20.39
CA THR A 71 3.15 17.13 19.85
C THR A 71 3.47 17.39 18.36
N SER A 72 4.43 16.67 17.77
CA SER A 72 4.81 16.76 16.36
C SER A 72 5.55 15.49 15.93
N PRO A 73 5.51 15.07 14.66
CA PRO A 73 6.28 13.92 14.21
C PRO A 73 7.77 14.27 14.22
N LYS A 74 8.53 13.72 15.18
CA LYS A 74 9.97 13.96 15.31
C LYS A 74 10.71 12.67 15.64
N GLY A 75 11.75 12.38 14.86
CA GLY A 75 12.68 11.29 15.13
C GLY A 75 11.95 9.96 15.27
N ASN A 76 11.91 9.40 16.48
CA ASN A 76 11.37 8.08 16.71
C ASN A 76 9.88 8.05 17.08
N THR A 77 9.22 9.19 17.32
CA THR A 77 7.79 9.23 17.73
C THR A 77 6.82 9.48 16.57
N ASP A 78 7.33 9.53 15.34
CA ASP A 78 6.52 9.82 14.15
C ASP A 78 5.45 8.76 13.89
N VAL A 79 5.76 7.47 14.02
CA VAL A 79 4.78 6.37 13.89
C VAL A 79 3.64 6.56 14.90
N ARG A 80 3.95 6.90 16.16
CA ARG A 80 2.93 7.19 17.18
C ARG A 80 2.07 8.37 16.76
N TYR A 81 2.69 9.47 16.32
CA TYR A 81 1.98 10.65 15.87
C TYR A 81 0.98 10.32 14.75
N PHE A 82 1.44 9.64 13.69
CA PHE A 82 0.57 9.23 12.59
C PHE A 82 -0.55 8.29 13.05
N THR A 83 -0.22 7.26 13.81
CA THR A 83 -1.20 6.28 14.28
C THR A 83 -2.27 6.91 15.17
N ALA A 84 -1.87 7.71 16.17
CA ALA A 84 -2.80 8.31 17.12
C ALA A 84 -3.75 9.30 16.43
N HIS A 85 -3.23 10.18 15.57
CA HIS A 85 -4.07 11.14 14.86
C HIS A 85 -5.01 10.47 13.85
N LEU A 86 -4.55 9.41 13.17
CA LEU A 86 -5.35 8.67 12.21
C LEU A 86 -6.47 7.88 12.89
N LEU A 87 -6.18 7.16 13.97
CA LEU A 87 -7.19 6.44 14.75
C LEU A 87 -8.18 7.40 15.40
N ALA A 88 -7.72 8.52 15.93
CA ALA A 88 -8.57 9.56 16.51
C ALA A 88 -9.60 10.09 15.50
N THR A 89 -9.18 10.39 14.26
CA THR A 89 -10.09 10.85 13.21
C THR A 89 -10.96 9.72 12.66
N ALA A 90 -10.42 8.50 12.52
CA ALA A 90 -11.18 7.35 12.02
C ALA A 90 -12.29 6.90 12.97
N PHE A 91 -12.08 7.00 14.29
CA PHE A 91 -13.01 6.51 15.30
C PHE A 91 -14.45 7.04 15.15
N PRO A 92 -14.71 8.36 15.10
CA PRO A 92 -16.06 8.89 14.89
C PRO A 92 -16.64 8.60 13.51
N ILE A 93 -15.80 8.34 12.50
CA ILE A 93 -16.24 8.03 11.13
C ILE A 93 -16.67 6.56 11.03
N ILE A 94 -15.90 5.65 11.65
CA ILE A 94 -16.18 4.21 11.64
C ILE A 94 -17.35 3.89 12.58
N ILE A 95 -17.41 4.52 13.75
CA ILE A 95 -18.45 4.30 14.76
C ILE A 95 -19.24 5.59 14.93
N PRO A 96 -20.40 5.79 14.26
CA PRO A 96 -21.14 7.05 14.32
C PRO A 96 -21.52 7.47 15.76
N MET A 97 -21.81 6.50 16.63
CA MET A 97 -22.12 6.74 18.05
C MET A 97 -20.93 7.30 18.85
N ALA A 98 -19.70 7.12 18.37
CA ALA A 98 -18.54 7.76 18.96
C ALA A 98 -18.58 9.29 18.85
N GLY A 99 -19.46 9.88 18.03
CA GLY A 99 -19.72 11.32 18.09
C GLY A 99 -20.10 11.83 19.50
N GLN A 100 -20.64 10.95 20.35
CA GLN A 100 -20.96 11.24 21.75
C GLN A 100 -19.75 11.09 22.69
N PHE A 101 -18.74 10.32 22.29
CA PHE A 101 -17.53 9.98 23.06
C PHE A 101 -16.28 10.34 22.24
N GLN A 102 -15.77 11.54 22.45
CA GLN A 102 -14.71 12.13 21.62
C GLN A 102 -13.50 12.54 22.46
N GLN A 103 -13.22 11.90 23.59
CA GLN A 103 -12.12 12.35 24.44
C GLN A 103 -10.78 12.18 23.74
N ALA A 104 -10.55 11.01 23.13
CA ALA A 104 -9.34 10.74 22.36
C ALA A 104 -9.24 11.64 21.12
N TYR A 105 -10.35 11.86 20.42
CA TYR A 105 -10.41 12.80 19.30
C TYR A 105 -10.08 14.23 19.72
N ARG A 106 -10.69 14.75 20.78
CA ARG A 106 -10.45 16.10 21.30
C ARG A 106 -9.03 16.27 21.79
N PHE A 107 -8.46 15.26 22.43
CA PHE A 107 -7.05 15.25 22.82
C PHE A 107 -6.15 15.45 21.60
N CYS A 108 -6.29 14.59 20.58
CA CYS A 108 -5.54 14.69 19.34
C CYS A 108 -5.79 16.03 18.62
N SER A 109 -7.05 16.46 18.48
CA SER A 109 -7.42 17.70 17.81
C SER A 109 -6.78 18.93 18.46
N LYS A 110 -6.64 18.96 19.79
CA LYS A 110 -5.93 20.05 20.50
C LYS A 110 -4.46 20.17 20.08
N LEU A 111 -3.79 19.06 19.76
CA LEU A 111 -2.38 19.04 19.36
C LEU A 111 -2.14 19.48 17.90
N ARG A 112 -3.17 19.45 17.05
CA ARG A 112 -3.07 19.81 15.62
C ARG A 112 -2.97 21.31 15.42
N GLN A 113 -2.26 21.74 14.39
CA GLN A 113 -2.34 23.13 13.96
C GLN A 113 -3.68 23.38 13.26
N ASN A 114 -4.08 22.49 12.35
CA ASN A 114 -5.37 22.56 11.70
C ASN A 114 -6.46 21.76 12.44
N LYS A 115 -7.58 22.41 12.76
CA LYS A 115 -8.71 21.77 13.46
C LYS A 115 -9.70 21.10 12.51
N ALA A 116 -9.74 21.51 11.24
CA ALA A 116 -10.57 20.86 10.23
C ALA A 116 -9.89 19.55 9.80
N ASP A 117 -10.58 18.42 9.96
CA ASP A 117 -10.01 17.10 9.69
C ASP A 117 -9.49 16.97 8.25
N ILE A 118 -10.23 17.48 7.25
CA ILE A 118 -9.84 17.44 5.84
C ILE A 118 -8.49 18.15 5.64
N ASP A 119 -8.40 19.40 6.05
CA ASP A 119 -7.18 20.17 5.85
C ASP A 119 -6.02 19.63 6.70
N PHE A 120 -6.28 19.12 7.90
CA PHE A 120 -5.27 18.44 8.71
C PHE A 120 -4.71 17.21 7.97
N LEU A 121 -5.56 16.35 7.44
CA LEU A 121 -5.14 15.15 6.72
C LEU A 121 -4.36 15.50 5.44
N GLU A 122 -4.83 16.51 4.70
CA GLU A 122 -4.28 16.89 3.39
C GLU A 122 -3.02 17.75 3.44
N LEU A 123 -3.02 18.77 4.29
CA LEU A 123 -1.99 19.82 4.31
C LEU A 123 -0.94 19.59 5.39
N GLU A 124 -1.30 18.92 6.49
CA GLU A 124 -0.40 18.70 7.62
C GLU A 124 0.10 17.25 7.63
N LEU A 125 -0.78 16.28 7.87
CA LEU A 125 -0.40 14.88 8.04
C LEU A 125 0.25 14.29 6.78
N THR A 126 -0.34 14.52 5.61
CA THR A 126 0.25 14.01 4.36
C THR A 126 1.55 14.74 4.00
N ALA A 127 1.67 16.04 4.30
CA ALA A 127 2.93 16.74 4.08
C ALA A 127 4.07 16.13 4.93
N PHE A 128 3.79 15.72 6.17
CA PHE A 128 4.76 14.96 6.97
C PHE A 128 5.10 13.58 6.37
N LEU A 129 4.12 12.87 5.80
CA LEU A 129 4.37 11.61 5.07
C LEU A 129 5.22 11.79 3.81
N LEU A 130 5.42 13.02 3.34
CA LEU A 130 6.22 13.39 2.19
C LEU A 130 7.63 13.91 2.57
N ASP A 131 7.86 14.18 3.85
CA ASP A 131 9.16 14.61 4.38
C ASP A 131 10.12 13.41 4.47
N ARG A 132 11.30 13.51 3.85
CA ARG A 132 12.34 12.46 3.82
C ARG A 132 12.89 12.09 5.21
N GLY A 133 12.79 12.96 6.21
CA GLY A 133 13.35 12.75 7.56
C GLY A 133 12.53 11.79 8.44
N LEU A 134 11.26 11.56 8.10
CA LEU A 134 10.33 10.80 8.92
C LEU A 134 10.25 9.31 8.54
N LEU A 135 9.56 8.54 9.37
CA LEU A 135 9.27 7.12 9.29
C LEU A 135 10.52 6.27 9.03
N LYS A 136 11.69 6.69 9.52
CA LYS A 136 13.01 6.07 9.23
C LYS A 136 13.19 5.76 7.73
N LYS A 137 12.64 6.62 6.86
CA LYS A 137 12.64 6.47 5.39
C LYS A 137 11.98 5.18 4.88
N ASN A 138 11.06 4.60 5.64
CA ASN A 138 10.37 3.38 5.28
C ASN A 138 9.23 3.67 4.27
N PRO A 139 9.33 3.21 3.01
CA PRO A 139 8.34 3.51 1.98
C PRO A 139 7.01 2.79 2.22
N ASP A 140 7.04 1.58 2.80
CA ASP A 140 5.84 0.77 3.04
C ASP A 140 4.95 1.40 4.12
N LEU A 141 5.55 1.94 5.19
CA LEU A 141 4.80 2.71 6.19
C LEU A 141 4.18 3.97 5.60
N ARG A 142 4.92 4.70 4.76
CA ARG A 142 4.40 5.91 4.09
C ARG A 142 3.20 5.57 3.22
N PHE A 143 3.34 4.56 2.37
CA PHE A 143 2.27 4.13 1.49
C PHE A 143 1.06 3.62 2.27
N PHE A 144 1.30 2.89 3.36
CA PHE A 144 0.25 2.46 4.28
C PHE A 144 -0.52 3.65 4.85
N PHE A 145 0.16 4.63 5.45
CA PHE A 145 -0.52 5.80 6.03
C PHE A 145 -1.23 6.65 4.96
N VAL A 146 -0.61 6.90 3.81
CA VAL A 146 -1.27 7.61 2.69
C VAL A 146 -2.53 6.86 2.23
N THR A 147 -2.46 5.53 2.16
CA THR A 147 -3.62 4.69 1.84
C THR A 147 -4.71 4.83 2.89
N LYS A 148 -4.36 4.78 4.18
CA LYS A 148 -5.36 4.88 5.26
C LYS A 148 -6.01 6.25 5.35
N ILE A 149 -5.24 7.33 5.15
CA ILE A 149 -5.81 8.68 5.04
C ILE A 149 -6.81 8.71 3.88
N SER A 150 -6.43 8.19 2.72
CA SER A 150 -7.30 8.14 1.54
C SER A 150 -8.58 7.33 1.78
N GLU A 151 -8.48 6.18 2.46
CA GLU A 151 -9.63 5.35 2.83
C GLU A 151 -10.59 6.10 3.78
N ILE A 152 -10.05 6.80 4.78
CA ILE A 152 -10.84 7.59 5.73
C ILE A 152 -11.55 8.75 5.03
N GLN A 153 -10.84 9.51 4.19
CA GLN A 153 -11.46 10.60 3.43
C GLN A 153 -12.55 10.10 2.48
N ASN A 154 -12.35 8.95 1.85
CA ASN A 154 -13.38 8.31 1.02
C ASN A 154 -14.59 7.84 1.85
N LEU A 155 -14.35 7.28 3.03
CA LEU A 155 -15.41 6.86 3.95
C LEU A 155 -16.22 8.06 4.49
N ASN A 156 -15.56 9.20 4.69
CA ASN A 156 -16.19 10.44 5.13
C ASN A 156 -16.86 11.23 3.99
N HIS A 157 -16.76 10.75 2.74
CA HIS A 157 -17.25 11.45 1.56
C HIS A 157 -16.66 12.85 1.37
N ASP A 158 -15.39 13.05 1.76
CA ASP A 158 -14.69 14.31 1.51
C ASP A 158 -14.64 14.61 0.00
N PRO A 159 -14.68 15.86 -0.45
CA PRO A 159 -14.54 16.17 -1.86
C PRO A 159 -13.16 15.73 -2.38
N ASN A 160 -13.10 15.19 -3.60
CA ASN A 160 -11.82 14.88 -4.23
C ASN A 160 -11.43 15.98 -5.22
N ILE A 161 -10.25 16.57 -5.00
CA ILE A 161 -9.66 17.58 -5.88
C ILE A 161 -9.16 17.01 -7.23
N LEU A 162 -9.67 15.89 -7.70
CA LEU A 162 -9.43 15.32 -9.03
C LEU A 162 -10.75 14.82 -9.70
N GLU A 163 -11.92 15.30 -9.29
CA GLU A 163 -13.22 15.00 -9.94
C GLU A 163 -13.45 15.71 -11.30
N GLU A 164 -14.08 14.98 -12.23
CA GLU A 164 -14.03 15.13 -13.70
C GLU A 164 -14.28 16.52 -14.32
N SER A 165 -14.84 17.49 -13.59
CA SER A 165 -15.15 18.82 -14.12
C SER A 165 -14.00 19.84 -14.03
N SER A 166 -12.94 19.59 -13.25
CA SER A 166 -12.02 20.67 -12.82
C SER A 166 -10.59 20.60 -13.37
N TYR A 167 -10.21 19.57 -14.15
CA TYR A 167 -8.81 19.26 -14.48
C TYR A 167 -8.48 19.29 -15.98
N GLN A 168 -9.28 20.00 -16.78
CA GLN A 168 -9.00 20.18 -18.21
C GLN A 168 -7.75 21.05 -18.48
N ASN A 169 -7.26 21.80 -17.49
CA ASN A 169 -6.06 22.62 -17.60
C ASN A 169 -4.91 22.01 -16.78
N VAL A 170 -3.79 21.71 -17.45
CA VAL A 170 -2.58 21.10 -16.88
C VAL A 170 -1.87 22.05 -15.92
N ASP A 171 -1.86 23.36 -16.19
CA ASP A 171 -1.22 24.34 -15.31
C ASP A 171 -1.86 24.32 -13.92
N ARG A 172 -3.17 24.07 -13.85
CA ARG A 172 -3.88 23.88 -12.59
C ARG A 172 -3.43 22.62 -11.87
N LEU A 173 -3.21 21.52 -12.59
CA LEU A 173 -2.73 20.26 -12.02
C LEU A 173 -1.32 20.40 -11.42
N GLU A 174 -0.43 21.13 -12.10
CA GLU A 174 0.93 21.37 -11.62
C GLU A 174 0.99 22.30 -10.40
N SER A 175 -0.01 23.17 -10.24
CA SER A 175 -0.12 24.05 -9.07
C SER A 175 -0.62 23.36 -7.79
N ILE A 176 -1.13 22.12 -7.89
CA ILE A 176 -1.64 21.39 -6.74
C ILE A 176 -0.46 20.99 -5.83
N PRO A 177 -0.53 21.29 -4.52
CA PRO A 177 0.47 20.83 -3.57
C PRO A 177 0.68 19.31 -3.65
N PRO A 178 1.93 18.80 -3.63
CA PRO A 178 2.20 17.37 -3.74
C PRO A 178 1.38 16.51 -2.77
N SER A 179 1.19 16.97 -1.52
CA SER A 179 0.41 16.24 -0.51
C SER A 179 -1.04 15.99 -0.96
N ARG A 180 -1.72 17.04 -1.44
CA ARG A 180 -3.08 16.95 -1.98
C ARG A 180 -3.13 16.09 -3.24
N LEU A 181 -2.16 16.25 -4.14
CA LEU A 181 -2.11 15.46 -5.38
C LEU A 181 -1.98 13.95 -5.08
N PHE A 182 -1.07 13.57 -4.18
CA PHE A 182 -0.88 12.16 -3.80
C PHE A 182 -2.13 11.54 -3.19
N LEU A 183 -2.81 12.25 -2.28
CA LEU A 183 -4.07 11.79 -1.72
C LEU A 183 -5.15 11.67 -2.79
N ALA A 184 -5.32 12.69 -3.63
CA ALA A 184 -6.35 12.69 -4.67
C ALA A 184 -6.19 11.51 -5.64
N LEU A 185 -4.96 11.27 -6.09
CA LEU A 185 -4.60 10.12 -6.94
C LEU A 185 -4.85 8.80 -6.22
N ARG A 186 -4.46 8.68 -4.94
CA ARG A 186 -4.66 7.45 -4.18
C ARG A 186 -6.14 7.17 -3.93
N ARG A 187 -6.92 8.19 -3.58
CA ARG A 187 -8.37 8.12 -3.40
C ARG A 187 -9.06 7.67 -4.68
N ARG A 188 -8.69 8.24 -5.83
CA ARG A 188 -9.19 7.79 -7.15
C ARG A 188 -8.82 6.35 -7.43
N ASN A 189 -7.57 5.95 -7.18
CA ASN A 189 -7.12 4.56 -7.37
C ASN A 189 -7.91 3.56 -6.49
N ILE A 190 -8.23 3.93 -5.24
CA ILE A 190 -9.07 3.10 -4.37
C ILE A 190 -10.49 2.96 -4.93
N VAL A 191 -11.12 4.07 -5.34
CA VAL A 191 -12.49 4.07 -5.88
C VAL A 191 -12.58 3.33 -7.22
N SER A 192 -11.60 3.55 -8.10
CA SER A 192 -11.50 2.84 -9.38
C SER A 192 -11.10 1.38 -9.20
N GLY A 193 -10.60 0.97 -8.04
CA GLY A 193 -10.08 -0.37 -7.76
C GLY A 193 -8.58 -0.49 -8.08
N SER A 194 -7.85 -1.14 -7.18
CA SER A 194 -6.38 -1.23 -7.12
C SER A 194 -5.67 -1.74 -8.40
N SER A 195 -6.42 -2.39 -9.30
CA SER A 195 -5.91 -2.95 -10.57
C SER A 195 -6.04 -2.00 -11.76
N ARG A 196 -6.57 -0.78 -11.55
CA ARG A 196 -6.87 0.19 -12.62
C ARG A 196 -5.90 1.37 -12.81
N PRO A 197 -4.76 1.55 -12.10
CA PRO A 197 -3.84 2.67 -12.39
C PRO A 197 -3.41 2.72 -13.86
N ALA A 198 -3.11 1.56 -14.44
CA ALA A 198 -2.74 1.45 -15.85
C ALA A 198 -3.89 1.80 -16.80
N GLN A 199 -5.14 1.53 -16.41
CA GLN A 199 -6.32 1.88 -17.20
C GLN A 199 -6.60 3.39 -17.13
N LEU A 200 -6.51 3.99 -15.93
CA LEU A 200 -6.61 5.43 -15.74
C LEU A 200 -5.54 6.15 -16.58
N MET A 201 -4.28 5.71 -16.52
CA MET A 201 -3.21 6.26 -17.36
C MET A 201 -3.36 6.03 -18.87
N GLN A 202 -4.32 5.21 -19.33
CA GLN A 202 -4.65 5.02 -20.74
C GLN A 202 -5.87 5.84 -21.18
N ASP A 203 -6.71 6.26 -20.23
CA ASP A 203 -7.87 7.09 -20.49
C ASP A 203 -7.47 8.55 -20.67
N LYS A 204 -7.56 9.06 -21.90
CA LYS A 204 -7.21 10.44 -22.28
C LYS A 204 -8.00 11.52 -21.54
N GLN A 205 -9.18 11.17 -21.00
CA GLN A 205 -10.00 12.09 -20.24
C GLN A 205 -9.62 12.13 -18.76
N SER A 206 -8.81 11.17 -18.30
CA SER A 206 -8.40 11.09 -16.90
C SER A 206 -7.32 12.14 -16.56
N PRO A 207 -7.30 12.63 -15.31
CA PRO A 207 -6.19 13.45 -14.83
C PRO A 207 -4.88 12.66 -14.78
N GLU A 208 -4.92 11.35 -14.52
CA GLU A 208 -3.73 10.48 -14.48
C GLU A 208 -3.01 10.41 -15.83
N TYR A 209 -3.75 10.30 -16.94
CA TYR A 209 -3.19 10.35 -18.28
C TYR A 209 -2.51 11.70 -18.54
N ARG A 210 -3.19 12.82 -18.22
CA ARG A 210 -2.62 14.16 -18.43
C ARG A 210 -1.35 14.37 -17.59
N LEU A 211 -1.37 14.01 -16.31
CA LEU A 211 -0.17 14.09 -15.44
C LEU A 211 1.00 13.26 -16.00
N SER A 212 0.70 12.11 -16.62
CA SER A 212 1.69 11.28 -17.29
C SER A 212 2.21 11.90 -18.59
N GLU A 213 1.31 12.36 -19.47
CA GLU A 213 1.63 12.97 -20.77
C GLU A 213 2.53 14.20 -20.62
N PHE A 214 2.22 15.05 -19.64
CA PHE A 214 2.99 16.26 -19.32
C PHE A 214 4.20 15.99 -18.41
N LYS A 215 4.56 14.71 -18.17
CA LYS A 215 5.74 14.28 -17.39
C LYS A 215 5.77 14.79 -15.94
N VAL A 216 4.61 15.10 -15.35
CA VAL A 216 4.52 15.59 -13.96
C VAL A 216 5.06 14.54 -12.99
N PHE A 217 4.67 13.28 -13.17
CA PHE A 217 5.18 12.17 -12.34
C PHE A 217 6.71 12.03 -12.40
N SER A 218 7.31 12.23 -13.58
CA SER A 218 8.76 12.18 -13.74
C SER A 218 9.45 13.31 -12.97
N ARG A 219 8.99 14.57 -13.14
CA ARG A 219 9.53 15.72 -12.41
C ARG A 219 9.38 15.59 -10.90
N MET A 220 8.23 15.08 -10.43
CA MET A 220 8.02 14.79 -9.01
C MET A 220 8.99 13.71 -8.50
N SER A 221 9.18 12.63 -9.26
CA SER A 221 10.08 11.55 -8.87
C SER A 221 11.55 12.02 -8.76
N GLU A 222 11.96 12.96 -9.62
CA GLU A 222 13.30 13.55 -9.63
C GLU A 222 13.51 14.53 -8.46
N SER A 223 12.46 15.24 -8.04
CA SER A 223 12.57 16.22 -6.94
C SER A 223 12.62 15.58 -5.56
N ASN A 224 11.99 14.42 -5.35
CA ASN A 224 11.99 13.73 -4.07
C ASN A 224 11.90 12.19 -4.20
N PRO A 225 12.86 11.41 -3.65
CA PRO A 225 12.80 9.95 -3.65
C PRO A 225 11.56 9.41 -2.92
N VAL A 226 11.00 10.12 -1.94
CA VAL A 226 9.72 9.73 -1.33
C VAL A 226 8.59 9.77 -2.37
N TYR A 227 8.61 10.76 -3.28
CA TYR A 227 7.62 10.84 -4.35
C TYR A 227 7.81 9.70 -5.33
N HIS A 228 9.06 9.38 -5.67
CA HIS A 228 9.39 8.24 -6.50
C HIS A 228 8.81 6.94 -5.92
N ASP A 229 9.08 6.65 -4.65
CA ASP A 229 8.67 5.39 -4.03
C ASP A 229 7.14 5.28 -3.95
N LEU A 230 6.46 6.36 -3.56
CA LEU A 230 5.00 6.39 -3.51
C LEU A 230 4.36 6.23 -4.90
N LEU A 231 4.83 6.95 -5.93
CA LEU A 231 4.30 6.83 -7.29
C LEU A 231 4.53 5.43 -7.87
N LEU A 232 5.63 4.79 -7.51
CA LEU A 232 5.94 3.42 -7.90
C LEU A 232 5.02 2.43 -7.20
N GLN A 233 4.79 2.57 -5.88
CA GLN A 233 3.85 1.72 -5.15
C GLN A 233 2.39 1.93 -5.60
N MET A 234 2.01 3.15 -6.00
CA MET A 234 0.69 3.44 -6.58
C MET A 234 0.52 2.91 -8.02
N GLY A 235 1.60 2.51 -8.70
CA GLY A 235 1.57 2.00 -10.07
C GLY A 235 1.58 3.07 -11.16
N PHE A 236 1.84 4.33 -10.83
CA PHE A 236 1.96 5.44 -11.80
C PHE A 236 3.33 5.51 -12.47
N MET A 237 4.32 4.81 -11.91
CA MET A 237 5.63 4.65 -12.52
C MET A 237 5.96 3.18 -12.73
N LYS A 238 6.59 2.88 -13.86
CA LYS A 238 7.14 1.55 -14.11
C LYS A 238 8.47 1.44 -13.39
N THR A 239 8.65 0.35 -12.64
CA THR A 239 9.98 -0.05 -12.17
C THR A 239 10.88 -0.22 -13.39
N LYS A 240 12.01 0.50 -13.46
CA LYS A 240 13.02 0.32 -14.54
C LYS A 240 13.66 -1.08 -14.53
N ILE A 241 13.30 -1.95 -13.59
CA ILE A 241 13.71 -3.35 -13.57
C ILE A 241 12.75 -4.09 -14.50
N PRO A 242 13.15 -4.47 -15.73
CA PRO A 242 12.33 -5.32 -16.56
C PRO A 242 12.00 -6.58 -15.78
N PHE A 243 10.77 -7.06 -15.89
CA PHE A 243 10.26 -8.30 -15.27
C PHE A 243 11.29 -9.46 -15.23
N TRP A 244 12.14 -9.56 -16.25
CA TRP A 244 13.30 -10.46 -16.36
C TRP A 244 14.36 -10.36 -15.25
N GLY A 245 14.55 -9.20 -14.62
CA GLY A 245 15.51 -8.98 -13.54
C GLY A 245 15.09 -9.64 -12.23
N LYS A 246 13.80 -9.54 -11.87
CA LYS A 246 13.22 -10.26 -10.71
C LYS A 246 13.14 -11.77 -10.99
N PHE A 247 12.83 -12.15 -12.23
CA PHE A 247 12.77 -13.56 -12.66
C PHE A 247 14.16 -14.23 -12.67
N LYS A 248 15.24 -13.54 -13.07
CA LYS A 248 16.61 -14.07 -13.02
C LYS A 248 17.11 -14.33 -11.59
N GLN A 249 16.71 -13.50 -10.62
CA GLN A 249 17.07 -13.73 -9.21
C GLN A 249 16.31 -14.96 -8.64
N GLY A 250 15.03 -15.13 -8.99
CA GLY A 250 14.26 -16.33 -8.62
C GLY A 250 14.75 -17.61 -9.29
N LEU A 251 15.09 -17.54 -10.59
CA LEU A 251 15.69 -18.66 -11.32
C LEU A 251 17.11 -18.99 -10.84
N GLY A 252 17.88 -18.01 -10.36
CA GLY A 252 19.21 -18.26 -9.80
C GLY A 252 19.17 -19.19 -8.59
N ALA A 253 18.19 -19.01 -7.70
CA ALA A 253 17.99 -19.88 -6.54
C ALA A 253 17.54 -21.30 -6.95
N ILE A 254 16.61 -21.40 -7.92
CA ILE A 254 16.13 -22.69 -8.45
C ILE A 254 17.22 -23.42 -9.24
N PHE A 255 18.03 -22.70 -10.01
CA PHE A 255 19.13 -23.25 -10.79
C PHE A 255 20.27 -23.75 -9.90
N GLN A 256 20.58 -23.06 -8.80
CA GLN A 256 21.53 -23.57 -7.80
C GLN A 256 21.01 -24.83 -7.09
N PHE A 257 19.70 -24.90 -6.82
CA PHE A 257 19.07 -26.09 -6.25
C PHE A 257 19.12 -27.28 -7.23
N ILE A 258 18.79 -27.05 -8.50
CA ILE A 258 18.86 -28.07 -9.56
C ILE A 258 20.31 -28.53 -9.78
N MET A 259 21.27 -27.61 -9.89
CA MET A 259 22.70 -27.96 -10.02
C MET A 259 23.24 -28.70 -8.79
N GLY A 260 22.73 -28.41 -7.59
CA GLY A 260 23.04 -29.15 -6.36
C GLY A 260 22.57 -30.60 -6.40
N VAL A 261 21.35 -30.84 -6.91
CA VAL A 261 20.79 -32.19 -7.08
C VAL A 261 21.51 -32.99 -8.17
N PHE A 262 21.94 -32.34 -9.25
CA PHE A 262 22.69 -32.99 -10.35
C PHE A 262 24.19 -33.21 -10.06
N ARG A 263 24.78 -32.54 -9.05
CA ARG A 263 26.17 -32.79 -8.62
C ARG A 263 26.36 -34.11 -7.86
N ALA A 264 25.28 -34.77 -7.44
CA ALA A 264 25.33 -36.01 -6.69
C ALA A 264 24.53 -37.15 -7.39
N PRO A 265 24.91 -37.57 -8.61
CA PRO A 265 24.17 -38.54 -9.42
C PRO A 265 23.96 -39.89 -8.72
N LYS A 266 24.85 -40.25 -7.77
CA LYS A 266 24.73 -41.47 -6.95
C LYS A 266 23.48 -41.47 -6.06
N TYR A 267 23.02 -40.32 -5.56
CA TYR A 267 21.82 -40.24 -4.70
C TYR A 267 20.52 -40.32 -5.51
N VAL A 268 20.52 -39.75 -6.73
CA VAL A 268 19.38 -39.85 -7.66
C VAL A 268 19.19 -41.30 -8.11
N TRP A 269 20.27 -42.00 -8.43
CA TRP A 269 20.24 -43.43 -8.77
C TRP A 269 19.79 -44.32 -7.60
N PHE A 270 20.23 -44.01 -6.38
CA PHE A 270 19.84 -44.75 -5.18
C PHE A 270 18.36 -44.52 -4.80
N ALA A 271 17.83 -43.31 -5.02
CA ALA A 271 16.41 -42.99 -4.84
C ALA A 271 15.54 -43.69 -5.90
N LEU A 272 16.00 -43.74 -7.16
CA LEU A 272 15.32 -44.48 -8.23
C LEU A 272 15.31 -45.99 -7.99
N SER A 273 16.38 -46.57 -7.42
CA SER A 273 16.46 -48.01 -7.17
C SER A 273 15.66 -48.50 -5.95
N LYS A 274 15.29 -47.61 -5.01
CA LYS A 274 14.57 -47.97 -3.77
C LYS A 274 13.14 -47.42 -3.65
N SER A 275 12.72 -46.52 -4.53
CA SER A 275 11.40 -45.89 -4.40
C SER A 275 10.26 -46.75 -4.99
N ARG A 276 9.11 -46.75 -4.31
CA ARG A 276 7.86 -47.32 -4.84
C ARG A 276 7.44 -46.51 -6.08
N ALA A 277 6.80 -47.16 -7.05
CA ALA A 277 6.40 -46.60 -8.35
C ALA A 277 5.77 -45.19 -8.28
N ASN A 278 5.06 -44.87 -7.21
CA ASN A 278 4.45 -43.55 -6.98
C ASN A 278 5.48 -42.40 -6.92
N THR A 279 6.65 -42.59 -6.32
CA THR A 279 7.65 -41.51 -6.20
C THR A 279 8.29 -41.17 -7.56
N VAL A 280 8.53 -42.20 -8.38
CA VAL A 280 8.98 -42.02 -9.77
C VAL A 280 7.91 -41.31 -10.58
N PHE A 281 6.63 -41.68 -10.39
CA PHE A 281 5.50 -41.01 -11.04
C PHE A 281 5.41 -39.53 -10.68
N TYR A 282 5.55 -39.14 -9.40
CA TYR A 282 5.52 -37.74 -8.99
C TYR A 282 6.70 -36.93 -9.54
N MET A 283 7.91 -37.51 -9.55
CA MET A 283 9.09 -36.89 -10.16
C MET A 283 8.90 -36.66 -11.67
N LEU A 284 8.37 -37.66 -12.39
CA LEU A 284 8.12 -37.56 -13.83
C LEU A 284 7.02 -36.54 -14.13
N THR A 285 5.96 -36.52 -13.32
CA THR A 285 4.87 -35.54 -13.43
C THR A 285 5.38 -34.13 -13.18
N PHE A 286 6.26 -33.94 -12.19
CA PHE A 286 6.86 -32.64 -11.91
C PHE A 286 7.73 -32.14 -13.08
N VAL A 287 8.53 -33.02 -13.70
CA VAL A 287 9.32 -32.68 -14.89
C VAL A 287 8.42 -32.32 -16.08
N VAL A 288 7.33 -33.07 -16.29
CA VAL A 288 6.34 -32.76 -17.36
C VAL A 288 5.66 -31.42 -17.11
N ILE A 289 5.29 -31.09 -15.87
CA ILE A 289 4.74 -29.79 -15.50
C ILE A 289 5.72 -28.65 -15.82
N ILE A 290 7.01 -28.83 -15.53
CA ILE A 290 8.04 -27.84 -15.88
C ILE A 290 8.14 -27.65 -17.39
N ILE A 291 8.13 -28.73 -18.17
CA ILE A 291 8.20 -28.67 -19.64
C ILE A 291 6.94 -27.99 -20.23
N LEU A 292 5.76 -28.29 -19.68
CA LEU A 292 4.50 -27.68 -20.09
C LEU A 292 4.47 -26.18 -19.75
N LEU A 293 4.93 -25.80 -18.56
CA LEU A 293 5.07 -24.39 -18.18
C LEU A 293 6.01 -23.67 -19.14
N PHE A 294 7.19 -24.23 -19.42
CA PHE A 294 8.16 -23.63 -20.35
C PHE A 294 7.59 -23.48 -21.77
N SER A 295 6.85 -24.48 -22.24
CA SER A 295 6.20 -24.48 -23.57
C SER A 295 5.06 -23.46 -23.64
N PHE A 296 4.22 -23.39 -22.60
CA PHE A 296 3.14 -22.41 -22.47
C PHE A 296 3.68 -20.97 -22.48
N PHE A 297 4.76 -20.70 -21.75
CA PHE A 297 5.39 -19.38 -21.73
C PHE A 297 6.02 -19.01 -23.08
N LYS A 298 6.61 -19.96 -23.80
CA LYS A 298 7.13 -19.73 -25.15
C LYS A 298 6.01 -19.38 -26.15
N LEU A 299 4.86 -20.04 -26.01
CA LEU A 299 3.67 -19.78 -26.83
C LEU A 299 3.07 -18.40 -26.54
N MET A 300 2.95 -18.01 -25.27
CA MET A 300 2.49 -16.67 -24.87
C MET A 300 3.43 -15.55 -25.34
N GLY A 301 4.75 -15.79 -25.32
CA GLY A 301 5.73 -14.86 -25.88
C GLY A 301 5.59 -14.67 -27.40
N ALA A 302 5.37 -15.76 -28.14
CA ALA A 302 5.10 -15.69 -29.58
C ALA A 302 3.77 -14.99 -29.89
N TYR A 303 2.73 -15.23 -29.08
CA TYR A 303 1.42 -14.59 -29.21
C TYR A 303 1.49 -13.08 -28.95
N SER A 304 2.21 -12.66 -27.90
CA SER A 304 2.43 -11.25 -27.59
C SER A 304 3.20 -10.51 -28.69
N ASN A 305 4.20 -11.16 -29.31
CA ASN A 305 4.97 -10.58 -30.41
C ASN A 305 4.13 -10.43 -31.68
N LYS A 306 3.26 -11.41 -31.97
CA LYS A 306 2.36 -11.33 -33.14
C LYS A 306 1.36 -10.19 -33.01
N ILE A 307 0.73 -10.03 -31.84
CA ILE A 307 -0.19 -8.91 -31.57
C ILE A 307 0.53 -7.56 -31.68
N MET A 308 1.78 -7.45 -31.22
CA MET A 308 2.56 -6.22 -31.35
C MET A 308 2.96 -5.90 -32.80
N MET A 309 3.20 -6.92 -33.64
CA MET A 309 3.46 -6.73 -35.07
C MET A 309 2.21 -6.30 -35.80
N ASP A 310 1.07 -6.98 -35.58
CA ASP A 310 -0.22 -6.62 -36.18
C ASP A 310 -0.64 -5.18 -35.78
N PHE A 311 -0.39 -4.80 -34.53
CA PHE A 311 -0.67 -3.44 -34.04
C PHE A 311 0.23 -2.37 -34.67
N ARG A 312 1.52 -2.67 -34.89
CA ARG A 312 2.45 -1.74 -35.57
C ARG A 312 2.09 -1.56 -37.04
N GLN A 313 1.74 -2.65 -37.71
CA GLN A 313 1.36 -2.63 -39.12
C GLN A 313 0.07 -1.82 -39.34
N ASN A 314 -0.93 -2.01 -38.48
CA ASN A 314 -2.15 -1.19 -38.52
C ASN A 314 -1.90 0.31 -38.27
N ILE A 315 -0.89 0.67 -37.47
CA ILE A 315 -0.50 2.07 -37.24
C ILE A 315 0.24 2.65 -38.46
N GLU A 316 1.08 1.87 -39.14
CA GLU A 316 1.76 2.29 -40.36
C GLU A 316 0.76 2.46 -41.51
N ASP A 317 -0.19 1.53 -41.66
CA ASP A 317 -1.25 1.62 -42.67
C ASP A 317 -2.16 2.83 -42.44
N ALA A 318 -2.49 3.15 -41.18
CA ALA A 318 -3.26 4.33 -40.82
C ALA A 318 -2.48 5.66 -40.98
N ARG A 319 -1.15 5.62 -41.08
CA ARG A 319 -0.30 6.80 -41.32
C ARG A 319 -0.08 7.10 -42.80
N ASN A 320 -0.29 6.11 -43.65
CA ASN A 320 -0.11 6.20 -45.11
C ASN A 320 -1.43 6.51 -45.85
N LEU A 321 -2.54 6.69 -45.11
CA LEU A 321 -3.84 7.18 -45.57
C LEU A 321 -4.00 8.68 -45.25
#